data_AF-A0A8C2T6Q3-F1
#
_entry.id   AF-A0A8C2T6Q3-F1
#
_cell.length_a   1.000
_cell.length_b   1.000
_cell.length_c   1.000
_cell.angle_alpha   90.00
_cell.angle_beta   90.00
_cell.angle_gamma   90.00
#
_symmetry.space_group_name_H-M   'P 1'
#
loop_
_entity.id
_entity.type
_entity.pdbx_description
1 polymer ?
#
loop_
_entity_poly.entity_id
_entity_poly.type
_entity_poly.pdbx_seq_one_letter_code
_entity_poly.pdbx_strand_id
1 'polypeptide(L)'
;MREWVGGGAEPHMRSAEGRGVLRLRMRGGDLKGRCRSAVGMLLWRRCCACAVMRGPLRAIPIMAAAITGSGTGPKRARTEPVLRIGTHDGTFHCDEALACYLLRLLPRYRDAEVVRTRDPQRLAQCDVVVDVGGEYDPERHRYDHHQRSFTQSMRSLQPSKPWTTKLSSAGLVYCHFGSQILAGLLGQPEDSPVVTALYDKLYENFVEEIDAIDNGIAQTDGEPRYALTTNLSSRVGHLNPRWNDPDQDTEAGFKRAMELVGSEFMDRLDYYHRAWLPARVLVEDAIRRRFEVDASGVMLELPQGGCPWKEHLFSLEKELELHNPLLLVLFPDRSGQWRLQSVPVGPRSFESRLPLPEPWRGVRDEALSQLTGIPGCVFVHSSGFIGGNRTREGALEMARRTLALQGGGAQSG
;
A
#
# COMPACT_ATOMS: atom_id res chain seq x y z
N MET A 1 31.16 -46.83 -8.62
CA MET A 1 32.56 -46.62 -9.02
C MET A 1 32.59 -45.67 -10.21
N ARG A 2 32.76 -44.38 -9.94
CA ARG A 2 33.13 -43.32 -10.90
C ARG A 2 33.54 -42.12 -10.05
N GLU A 3 34.85 -41.95 -9.93
CA GLU A 3 35.51 -40.82 -9.30
C GLU A 3 35.37 -39.59 -10.19
N TRP A 4 35.17 -38.42 -9.57
CA TRP A 4 35.55 -37.14 -10.13
C TRP A 4 36.28 -36.33 -9.06
N VAL A 5 37.53 -36.00 -9.37
CA VAL A 5 38.47 -35.21 -8.58
C VAL A 5 38.16 -33.73 -8.81
N GLY A 6 38.17 -32.93 -7.74
CA GLY A 6 38.04 -31.47 -7.82
C GLY A 6 38.68 -30.80 -6.62
N GLY A 7 39.97 -30.50 -6.72
CA GLY A 7 40.68 -29.62 -5.79
C GLY A 7 40.31 -28.16 -6.03
N GLY A 8 40.08 -27.42 -4.96
CA GLY A 8 39.84 -25.98 -4.97
C GLY A 8 40.45 -25.37 -3.70
N ALA A 9 41.53 -24.63 -3.87
CA ALA A 9 42.25 -23.93 -2.82
C ALA A 9 41.47 -22.69 -2.34
N GLU A 10 41.35 -22.55 -1.02
CA GLU A 10 40.89 -21.33 -0.35
C GLU A 10 42.02 -20.28 -0.30
N PRO A 11 41.72 -18.99 -0.51
CA PRO A 11 42.61 -17.93 -0.08
C PRO A 11 42.16 -17.32 1.26
N HIS A 12 43.03 -17.45 2.25
CA HIS A 12 43.05 -16.65 3.47
C HIS A 12 43.06 -15.14 3.17
N MET A 13 42.15 -14.38 3.75
CA MET A 13 42.22 -12.92 3.80
C MET A 13 42.35 -12.46 5.25
N ARG A 14 43.48 -11.79 5.53
CA ARG A 14 43.86 -11.24 6.84
C ARG A 14 43.07 -9.98 7.15
N SER A 15 42.66 -9.85 8.42
CA SER A 15 42.10 -8.63 9.02
C SER A 15 43.16 -7.54 9.16
N ALA A 16 42.79 -6.29 8.85
CA ALA A 16 43.51 -5.10 9.30
C ALA A 16 42.50 -4.08 9.83
N GLU A 17 42.65 -3.76 11.11
CA GLU A 17 41.95 -2.71 11.82
C GLU A 17 42.41 -1.31 11.39
N GLY A 18 41.53 -0.32 11.45
CA GLY A 18 41.88 1.08 11.24
C GLY A 18 40.72 2.03 11.47
N ARG A 19 40.40 2.30 12.74
CA ARG A 19 39.41 3.33 13.14
C ARG A 19 40.03 4.72 12.97
N GLY A 20 39.47 5.52 12.07
CA GLY A 20 39.76 6.95 11.94
C GLY A 20 38.50 7.78 12.21
N VAL A 21 38.41 8.37 13.40
CA VAL A 21 37.34 9.29 13.81
C VAL A 21 37.68 10.70 13.33
N LEU A 22 36.92 11.25 12.37
CA LEU A 22 36.98 12.67 12.01
C LEU A 22 35.75 13.40 12.57
N ARG A 23 35.94 14.19 13.63
CA ARG A 23 34.94 15.13 14.16
C ARG A 23 34.97 16.41 13.33
N LEU A 24 33.92 16.68 12.55
CA LEU A 24 33.67 18.01 11.98
C LEU A 24 32.78 18.81 12.94
N ARG A 25 33.31 19.94 13.45
CA ARG A 25 32.55 20.97 14.17
C ARG A 25 31.85 21.87 13.14
N MET A 26 30.52 21.84 13.12
CA MET A 26 29.69 22.85 12.45
C MET A 26 29.46 24.04 13.40
N ARG A 27 29.90 25.25 13.02
CA ARG A 27 29.44 26.50 13.66
C ARG A 27 28.21 26.98 12.89
N GLY A 28 27.08 27.04 13.57
CA GLY A 28 25.87 27.71 13.10
C GLY A 28 26.00 29.23 13.21
N GLY A 29 25.64 29.93 12.14
CA GLY A 29 25.44 31.37 12.11
C GLY A 29 23.99 31.66 11.73
N ASP A 30 23.27 32.28 12.67
CA ASP A 30 21.91 32.81 12.51
C ASP A 30 21.84 33.89 11.43
N LEU A 31 20.83 33.83 10.56
CA LEU A 31 20.39 34.94 9.72
C LEU A 31 18.93 35.26 10.04
N LYS A 32 18.72 36.29 10.87
CA LYS A 32 17.44 37.01 10.99
C LYS A 32 17.50 38.24 10.08
N GLY A 33 16.68 38.25 9.03
CA GLY A 33 16.42 39.44 8.22
C GLY A 33 14.95 39.48 7.82
N ARG A 34 14.16 40.30 8.53
CA ARG A 34 12.81 40.70 8.11
C ARG A 34 12.94 41.87 7.15
N CYS A 35 12.20 41.86 6.05
CA CYS A 35 11.71 43.08 5.42
C CYS A 35 10.24 42.91 5.02
N ARG A 36 9.46 43.93 5.35
CA ARG A 36 8.03 44.09 5.09
C ARG A 36 7.81 44.89 3.80
N SER A 37 6.55 44.82 3.36
CA SER A 37 5.82 45.77 2.50
C SER A 37 5.90 45.51 0.99
N ALA A 38 4.89 45.81 0.17
CA ALA A 38 3.43 45.90 0.34
C ALA A 38 2.83 46.04 -1.09
N VAL A 39 1.55 45.66 -1.21
CA VAL A 39 0.54 46.11 -2.20
C VAL A 39 0.69 45.70 -3.68
N GLY A 40 -0.37 45.06 -4.20
CA GLY A 40 -0.67 45.03 -5.63
C GLY A 40 -1.81 44.07 -6.04
N MET A 41 -3.02 44.64 -6.20
CA MET A 41 -4.14 44.27 -7.11
C MET A 41 -4.60 42.78 -7.23
N LEU A 42 -5.85 42.45 -6.89
CA LEU A 42 -7.14 42.62 -7.60
C LEU A 42 -7.48 41.45 -8.56
N LEU A 43 -8.69 40.90 -8.35
CA LEU A 43 -9.47 39.92 -9.14
C LEU A 43 -8.94 38.48 -9.26
N TRP A 44 -9.69 37.56 -8.62
CA TRP A 44 -10.48 36.48 -9.24
C TRP A 44 -10.57 35.32 -8.23
N ARG A 45 -11.78 34.88 -7.88
CA ARG A 45 -12.15 33.49 -7.52
C ARG A 45 -13.51 33.43 -6.81
N ARG A 46 -14.53 33.02 -7.55
CA ARG A 46 -15.53 32.08 -7.02
C ARG A 46 -15.05 30.69 -7.41
N CYS A 47 -14.39 30.01 -6.49
CA CYS A 47 -14.19 28.57 -6.53
C CYS A 47 -14.72 28.01 -5.22
N CYS A 48 -15.58 27.01 -5.31
CA CYS A 48 -16.05 26.21 -4.20
C CYS A 48 -14.84 25.71 -3.39
N ALA A 49 -14.80 26.09 -2.12
CA ALA A 49 -13.81 25.60 -1.18
C ALA A 49 -14.16 24.16 -0.80
N CYS A 50 -13.46 23.18 -1.38
CA CYS A 50 -13.30 21.89 -0.74
C CYS A 50 -12.14 22.04 0.24
N ALA A 51 -12.46 22.36 1.49
CA ALA A 51 -11.48 22.53 2.55
C ALA A 51 -10.95 21.14 2.96
N VAL A 52 -9.75 20.78 2.49
CA VAL A 52 -8.98 19.68 3.07
C VAL A 52 -8.51 20.12 4.45
N MET A 53 -9.28 19.76 5.48
CA MET A 53 -8.89 19.97 6.87
C MET A 53 -7.73 19.03 7.24
N ARG A 54 -6.50 19.55 7.20
CA ARG A 54 -5.37 18.95 7.91
C ARG A 54 -5.49 19.29 9.40
N GLY A 55 -6.20 18.45 10.15
CA GLY A 55 -6.15 18.45 11.61
C GLY A 55 -5.19 17.37 12.12
N PRO A 56 -4.30 17.66 13.09
CA PRO A 56 -3.65 16.59 13.84
C PRO A 56 -4.72 15.89 14.69
N LEU A 57 -4.58 14.58 14.89
CA LEU A 57 -5.37 13.84 15.87
C LEU A 57 -5.13 14.48 17.25
N ARG A 58 -6.06 15.33 17.69
CA ARG A 58 -6.13 15.76 19.09
C ARG A 58 -6.71 14.61 19.89
N ALA A 59 -5.99 14.18 20.91
CA ALA A 59 -6.53 13.34 21.97
C ALA A 59 -7.81 13.99 22.51
N ILE A 60 -8.91 13.24 22.50
CA ILE A 60 -10.22 13.68 22.98
C ILE A 60 -10.18 13.67 24.52
N PRO A 61 -10.44 14.79 25.22
CA PRO A 61 -10.64 14.74 26.66
C PRO A 61 -12.05 14.23 26.94
N ILE A 62 -12.14 13.20 27.78
CA ILE A 62 -13.40 12.66 28.29
C ILE A 62 -14.00 13.71 29.24
N MET A 63 -15.13 14.30 28.87
CA MET A 63 -15.93 15.14 29.76
C MET A 63 -16.77 14.23 30.66
N ALA A 64 -16.46 14.20 31.96
CA ALA A 64 -17.29 13.56 32.97
C ALA A 64 -18.48 14.47 33.30
N ALA A 65 -19.70 14.03 32.98
CA ALA A 65 -20.91 14.65 33.46
C ALA A 65 -21.16 14.22 34.91
N ALA A 66 -21.23 15.19 35.83
CA ALA A 66 -21.62 14.95 37.21
C ALA A 66 -23.13 14.68 37.28
N ILE A 67 -23.51 13.47 37.70
CA ILE A 67 -24.89 13.12 38.03
C ILE A 67 -25.00 13.05 39.55
N THR A 68 -25.68 14.02 40.13
CA THR A 68 -26.18 13.95 41.51
C THR A 68 -27.44 13.09 41.52
N GLY A 69 -27.39 11.93 42.18
CA GLY A 69 -28.52 11.02 42.30
C GLY A 69 -28.34 10.02 43.43
N SER A 70 -29.29 10.05 44.35
CA SER A 70 -29.35 9.38 45.65
C SER A 70 -29.42 7.85 45.60
N GLY A 71 -28.61 7.22 46.46
CA GLY A 71 -28.85 5.99 47.23
C GLY A 71 -29.71 4.87 46.63
N THR A 72 -29.06 3.78 46.20
CA THR A 72 -29.46 2.39 46.48
C THR A 72 -28.19 1.52 46.55
N GLY A 73 -28.18 0.51 47.43
CA GLY A 73 -26.98 -0.25 47.84
C GLY A 73 -26.20 -0.96 46.71
N PRO A 74 -25.01 -1.52 47.02
CA PRO A 74 -24.09 -2.01 46.00
C PRO A 74 -24.66 -3.26 45.30
N LYS A 75 -25.28 -3.04 44.14
CA LYS A 75 -25.48 -4.10 43.16
C LYS A 75 -24.09 -4.47 42.63
N ARG A 76 -23.63 -5.68 42.91
CA ARG A 76 -22.47 -6.29 42.22
C ARG A 76 -22.68 -6.08 40.72
N ALA A 77 -21.82 -5.29 40.09
CA ALA A 77 -21.78 -5.19 38.64
C ALA A 77 -21.58 -6.61 38.11
N ARG A 78 -22.55 -7.13 37.36
CA ARG A 78 -22.31 -8.31 36.54
C ARG A 78 -21.25 -7.89 35.53
N THR A 79 -20.05 -8.41 35.65
CA THR A 79 -19.06 -8.35 34.59
C THR A 79 -19.70 -9.06 33.40
N GLU A 80 -19.99 -8.32 32.33
CA GLU A 80 -20.38 -8.90 31.05
C GLU A 80 -19.38 -10.01 30.70
N PRO A 81 -19.84 -11.17 30.20
CA PRO A 81 -18.95 -12.26 29.84
C PRO A 81 -17.94 -11.77 28.79
N VAL A 82 -16.65 -12.04 29.03
CA VAL A 82 -15.59 -11.75 28.07
C VAL A 82 -15.82 -12.62 26.84
N LEU A 83 -16.05 -12.00 25.69
CA LEU A 83 -16.23 -12.72 24.43
C LEU A 83 -14.93 -13.44 24.03
N ARG A 84 -15.05 -14.50 23.25
CA ARG A 84 -13.93 -15.37 22.87
C ARG A 84 -13.83 -15.57 21.37
N ILE A 85 -12.61 -15.43 20.84
CA ILE A 85 -12.22 -15.77 19.47
C ILE A 85 -11.45 -17.09 19.53
N GLY A 86 -12.02 -18.16 19.00
CA GLY A 86 -11.37 -19.47 18.91
C GLY A 86 -10.50 -19.60 17.65
N THR A 87 -9.29 -20.12 17.79
CA THR A 87 -8.43 -20.53 16.66
C THR A 87 -7.53 -21.70 17.06
N HIS A 88 -6.73 -22.25 16.16
CA HIS A 88 -5.91 -23.42 16.47
C HIS A 88 -4.63 -23.10 17.28
N ASP A 89 -4.10 -24.12 17.95
CA ASP A 89 -2.91 -24.05 18.81
C ASP A 89 -1.63 -24.61 18.16
N GLY A 90 -1.63 -24.79 16.83
CA GLY A 90 -0.47 -25.28 16.09
C GLY A 90 0.53 -24.20 15.70
N THR A 91 1.41 -24.55 14.75
CA THR A 91 2.16 -23.56 13.94
C THR A 91 1.17 -22.54 13.41
N PHE A 92 1.40 -21.27 13.75
CA PHE A 92 0.49 -20.22 13.34
C PHE A 92 0.86 -19.62 11.99
N HIS A 93 -0.15 -19.16 11.27
CA HIS A 93 -0.04 -18.56 9.96
C HIS A 93 -0.43 -17.08 10.00
N CYS A 94 -0.28 -16.42 8.86
CA CYS A 94 -0.71 -15.03 8.72
C CYS A 94 -2.23 -14.90 8.71
N ASP A 95 -2.92 -15.96 8.29
CA ASP A 95 -4.35 -16.02 8.14
C ASP A 95 -5.08 -15.75 9.47
N GLU A 96 -4.93 -16.64 10.43
CA GLU A 96 -5.64 -16.56 11.70
C GLU A 96 -5.11 -15.43 12.59
N ALA A 97 -3.84 -15.05 12.43
CA ALA A 97 -3.30 -13.85 13.08
C ALA A 97 -4.02 -12.58 12.59
N LEU A 98 -4.23 -12.44 11.28
CA LEU A 98 -4.96 -11.31 10.70
C LEU A 98 -6.45 -11.39 11.04
N ALA A 99 -7.08 -12.56 10.94
CA ALA A 99 -8.48 -12.76 11.27
C ALA A 99 -8.79 -12.33 12.72
N CYS A 100 -7.96 -12.76 13.68
CA CYS A 100 -8.09 -12.36 15.08
C CYS A 100 -7.88 -10.84 15.28
N TYR A 101 -6.92 -10.24 14.56
CA TYR A 101 -6.68 -8.80 14.64
C TYR A 101 -7.88 -8.00 14.11
N LEU A 102 -8.40 -8.36 12.93
CA LEU A 102 -9.54 -7.71 12.30
C LEU A 102 -10.79 -7.78 13.18
N LEU A 103 -11.10 -8.95 13.75
CA LEU A 103 -12.22 -9.10 14.68
C LEU A 103 -12.09 -8.14 15.87
N ARG A 104 -10.90 -8.00 16.46
CA ARG A 104 -10.65 -7.07 17.58
C ARG A 104 -10.74 -5.58 17.21
N LEU A 105 -10.79 -5.22 15.93
CA LEU A 105 -11.10 -3.84 15.52
C LEU A 105 -12.60 -3.51 15.67
N LEU A 106 -13.47 -4.52 15.68
CA LEU A 106 -14.90 -4.34 15.91
C LEU A 106 -15.17 -4.02 17.39
N PRO A 107 -16.07 -3.06 17.69
CA PRO A 107 -16.44 -2.75 19.08
C PRO A 107 -16.88 -3.97 19.89
N ARG A 108 -17.60 -4.92 19.26
CA ARG A 108 -18.07 -6.16 19.89
C ARG A 108 -16.93 -7.02 20.43
N TYR A 109 -15.85 -7.20 19.66
CA TYR A 109 -14.77 -8.13 20.00
C TYR A 109 -13.47 -7.44 20.45
N ARG A 110 -13.51 -6.11 20.69
CA ARG A 110 -12.33 -5.32 21.06
C ARG A 110 -11.49 -5.94 22.17
N ASP A 111 -12.17 -6.36 23.23
CA ASP A 111 -11.55 -6.94 24.43
C ASP A 111 -11.70 -8.48 24.48
N ALA A 112 -12.06 -9.10 23.35
CA ALA A 112 -12.28 -10.54 23.29
C ALA A 112 -10.98 -11.32 23.55
N GLU A 113 -11.06 -12.36 24.36
CA GLU A 113 -9.97 -13.30 24.60
C GLU A 113 -9.73 -14.16 23.35
N VAL A 114 -8.48 -14.33 22.94
CA VAL A 114 -8.14 -15.30 21.88
C VAL A 114 -7.85 -16.63 22.55
N VAL A 115 -8.63 -17.65 22.22
CA VAL A 115 -8.53 -19.01 22.74
C VAL A 115 -7.92 -19.89 21.65
N ARG A 116 -6.66 -20.28 21.83
CA ARG A 116 -5.94 -21.17 20.92
C ARG A 116 -6.10 -22.62 21.36
N THR A 117 -6.83 -23.42 20.59
CA THR A 117 -7.12 -24.83 20.88
C THR A 117 -7.71 -25.55 19.67
N ARG A 118 -7.55 -26.88 19.61
CA ARG A 118 -8.32 -27.75 18.71
C ARG A 118 -9.42 -28.55 19.40
N ASP A 119 -9.64 -28.34 20.70
CA ASP A 119 -10.69 -29.05 21.45
C ASP A 119 -12.09 -28.54 21.01
N PRO A 120 -12.92 -29.41 20.39
CA PRO A 120 -14.25 -29.01 19.91
C PRO A 120 -15.15 -28.48 21.02
N GLN A 121 -15.02 -28.97 22.26
CA GLN A 121 -15.84 -28.52 23.38
C GLN A 121 -15.48 -27.10 23.83
N ARG A 122 -14.20 -26.71 23.72
CA ARG A 122 -13.74 -25.35 24.00
C ARG A 122 -14.09 -24.41 22.84
N LEU A 123 -13.95 -24.87 21.59
CA LEU A 123 -14.34 -24.10 20.41
C LEU A 123 -15.85 -23.82 20.37
N ALA A 124 -16.68 -24.78 20.81
CA ALA A 124 -18.13 -24.59 20.93
C ALA A 124 -18.53 -23.47 21.90
N GLN A 125 -17.65 -23.13 22.86
CA GLN A 125 -17.85 -22.04 23.82
C GLN A 125 -17.34 -20.68 23.31
N CYS A 126 -16.74 -20.63 22.12
CA CYS A 126 -16.26 -19.38 21.53
C CYS A 126 -17.36 -18.70 20.71
N ASP A 127 -17.42 -17.38 20.81
CA ASP A 127 -18.41 -16.54 20.12
C ASP A 127 -18.15 -16.45 18.62
N VAL A 128 -16.89 -16.52 18.22
CA VAL A 128 -16.44 -16.60 16.83
C VAL A 128 -15.27 -17.57 16.76
N VAL A 129 -15.19 -18.37 15.69
CA VAL A 129 -14.10 -19.32 15.46
C VAL A 129 -13.54 -19.11 14.07
N VAL A 130 -12.21 -19.06 13.97
CA VAL A 130 -11.45 -18.85 12.72
C VAL A 130 -10.39 -19.93 12.58
N ASP A 131 -10.18 -20.39 11.35
CA ASP A 131 -9.06 -21.28 10.98
C ASP A 131 -9.03 -22.65 11.68
N VAL A 132 -10.15 -23.03 12.29
CA VAL A 132 -10.31 -24.30 12.99
C VAL A 132 -11.79 -24.67 13.12
N GLY A 133 -12.07 -25.95 13.29
CA GLY A 133 -13.42 -26.45 13.59
C GLY A 133 -14.10 -27.18 12.44
N GLY A 134 -13.56 -27.07 11.22
CA GLY A 134 -14.07 -27.80 10.05
C GLY A 134 -15.42 -27.30 9.56
N GLU A 135 -15.76 -26.03 9.79
CA GLU A 135 -17.07 -25.46 9.46
C GLU A 135 -16.96 -24.00 8.96
N TYR A 136 -17.61 -23.72 7.82
CA TYR A 136 -17.95 -22.36 7.40
C TYR A 136 -19.45 -22.13 7.56
N ASP A 137 -19.81 -21.31 8.55
CA ASP A 137 -21.18 -20.90 8.85
C ASP A 137 -21.16 -19.44 9.34
N PRO A 138 -21.49 -18.45 8.48
CA PRO A 138 -21.46 -17.05 8.86
C PRO A 138 -22.55 -16.66 9.88
N GLU A 139 -23.66 -17.39 9.96
CA GLU A 139 -24.72 -17.14 10.95
C GLU A 139 -24.26 -17.52 12.37
N ARG A 140 -23.44 -18.57 12.47
CA ARG A 140 -22.83 -19.05 13.72
C ARG A 140 -21.42 -18.51 13.95
N HIS A 141 -20.95 -17.59 13.10
CA HIS A 141 -19.60 -17.04 13.12
C HIS A 141 -18.51 -18.12 13.19
N ARG A 142 -18.58 -19.08 12.26
CA ARG A 142 -17.57 -20.11 12.00
C ARG A 142 -16.94 -19.82 10.65
N TYR A 143 -15.66 -19.48 10.65
CA TYR A 143 -14.92 -19.01 9.48
C TYR A 143 -13.67 -19.87 9.30
N ASP A 144 -13.89 -21.15 9.00
CA ASP A 144 -12.83 -22.09 8.65
C ASP A 144 -12.97 -22.50 7.17
N HIS A 145 -11.85 -22.62 6.46
CA HIS A 145 -11.77 -22.90 5.02
C HIS A 145 -11.17 -24.28 4.68
N HIS A 146 -10.74 -25.04 5.69
CA HIS A 146 -10.04 -26.31 5.54
C HIS A 146 -10.89 -27.47 4.99
N GLN A 147 -12.21 -27.32 4.93
CA GLN A 147 -13.07 -28.42 4.49
C GLN A 147 -12.89 -28.68 2.99
N ARG A 148 -12.89 -29.96 2.59
CA ARG A 148 -12.83 -30.34 1.17
C ARG A 148 -13.96 -29.71 0.34
N SER A 149 -15.12 -29.50 0.95
CA SER A 149 -16.30 -28.90 0.34
C SER A 149 -16.20 -27.37 0.20
N PHE A 150 -15.26 -26.73 0.89
CA PHE A 150 -15.15 -25.28 0.90
C PHE A 150 -14.40 -24.79 -0.36
N THR A 151 -15.14 -24.05 -1.20
CA THR A 151 -14.68 -23.53 -2.50
C THR A 151 -15.03 -22.05 -2.69
N GLN A 152 -15.36 -21.35 -1.60
CA GLN A 152 -15.83 -19.97 -1.69
C GLN A 152 -14.69 -18.98 -1.99
N SER A 153 -15.03 -17.95 -2.74
CA SER A 153 -14.19 -16.79 -3.09
C SER A 153 -14.96 -15.51 -2.77
N MET A 154 -14.29 -14.35 -2.80
CA MET A 154 -15.00 -13.07 -2.65
C MET A 154 -16.12 -12.92 -3.69
N ARG A 155 -15.89 -13.33 -4.95
CA ARG A 155 -16.90 -13.29 -6.02
C ARG A 155 -18.09 -14.22 -5.76
N SER A 156 -17.89 -15.41 -5.20
CA SER A 156 -19.01 -16.33 -4.95
C SER A 156 -19.89 -15.89 -3.78
N LEU A 157 -19.31 -15.19 -2.79
CA LEU A 157 -20.05 -14.63 -1.65
C LEU A 157 -20.60 -13.22 -1.93
N GLN A 158 -19.91 -12.42 -2.74
CA GLN A 158 -20.29 -11.07 -3.16
C GLN A 158 -20.22 -10.96 -4.69
N PRO A 159 -21.30 -11.27 -5.44
CA PRO A 159 -21.29 -11.36 -6.91
C PRO A 159 -20.84 -10.09 -7.66
N SER A 160 -20.88 -8.91 -7.02
CA SER A 160 -20.38 -7.66 -7.58
C SER A 160 -18.85 -7.56 -7.62
N LYS A 161 -18.13 -8.42 -6.89
CA LYS A 161 -16.67 -8.39 -6.77
C LYS A 161 -16.01 -9.33 -7.78
N PRO A 162 -14.84 -8.98 -8.34
CA PRO A 162 -14.23 -9.75 -9.43
C PRO A 162 -13.35 -10.93 -8.95
N TRP A 163 -12.93 -10.96 -7.70
CA TRP A 163 -11.87 -11.86 -7.24
C TRP A 163 -12.35 -13.30 -7.00
N THR A 164 -11.65 -14.24 -7.61
CA THR A 164 -11.96 -15.67 -7.58
C THR A 164 -11.00 -16.49 -6.73
N THR A 165 -10.02 -15.84 -6.10
CA THR A 165 -9.11 -16.47 -5.13
C THR A 165 -9.93 -17.10 -4.02
N LYS A 166 -9.63 -18.36 -3.70
CA LYS A 166 -10.28 -19.08 -2.60
C LYS A 166 -9.96 -18.34 -1.30
N LEU A 167 -10.97 -18.04 -0.49
CA LEU A 167 -10.78 -17.32 0.78
C LEU A 167 -10.13 -18.22 1.83
N SER A 168 -9.23 -17.66 2.64
CA SER A 168 -8.85 -18.20 3.95
C SER A 168 -9.71 -17.57 5.05
N SER A 169 -9.42 -17.83 6.33
CA SER A 169 -10.23 -17.32 7.44
C SER A 169 -10.19 -15.80 7.56
N ALA A 170 -9.04 -15.17 7.29
CA ALA A 170 -8.88 -13.72 7.19
C ALA A 170 -9.72 -13.14 6.06
N GLY A 171 -9.71 -13.76 4.88
CA GLY A 171 -10.57 -13.36 3.76
C GLY A 171 -12.05 -13.50 4.09
N LEU A 172 -12.45 -14.53 4.82
CA LEU A 172 -13.83 -14.69 5.29
C LEU A 172 -14.23 -13.62 6.31
N VAL A 173 -13.39 -13.38 7.32
CA VAL A 173 -13.61 -12.29 8.29
C VAL A 173 -13.69 -10.94 7.57
N TYR A 174 -12.80 -10.69 6.63
CA TYR A 174 -12.82 -9.46 5.84
C TYR A 174 -14.06 -9.36 4.94
N CYS A 175 -14.49 -10.47 4.32
CA CYS A 175 -15.70 -10.52 3.51
C CYS A 175 -16.96 -10.14 4.30
N HIS A 176 -17.08 -10.62 5.54
CA HIS A 176 -18.26 -10.41 6.38
C HIS A 176 -18.23 -9.13 7.20
N PHE A 177 -17.04 -8.66 7.60
CA PHE A 177 -16.88 -7.54 8.53
C PHE A 177 -16.00 -6.40 8.03
N GLY A 178 -15.33 -6.54 6.88
CA GLY A 178 -14.36 -5.57 6.39
C GLY A 178 -14.96 -4.19 6.22
N SER A 179 -16.14 -4.07 5.61
CA SER A 179 -16.84 -2.79 5.45
C SER A 179 -17.16 -2.15 6.80
N GLN A 180 -17.69 -2.92 7.76
CA GLN A 180 -17.96 -2.47 9.12
C GLN A 180 -16.70 -2.00 9.86
N ILE A 181 -15.59 -2.74 9.74
CA ILE A 181 -14.29 -2.38 10.32
C ILE A 181 -13.82 -1.05 9.75
N LEU A 182 -13.82 -0.91 8.43
CA LEU A 182 -13.36 0.31 7.75
C LEU A 182 -14.25 1.52 8.08
N ALA A 183 -15.57 1.33 8.12
CA ALA A 183 -16.53 2.34 8.54
C ALA A 183 -16.21 2.87 9.94
N GLY A 184 -15.97 1.97 10.90
CA GLY A 184 -15.62 2.31 12.28
C GLY A 184 -14.28 3.04 12.40
N LEU A 185 -13.26 2.61 11.66
CA LEU A 185 -11.94 3.24 11.66
C LEU A 185 -11.92 4.63 11.01
N LEU A 186 -12.73 4.82 9.96
CA LEU A 186 -12.77 6.07 9.18
C LEU A 186 -13.81 7.07 9.70
N GLY A 187 -14.72 6.63 10.58
CA GLY A 187 -15.85 7.43 11.03
C GLY A 187 -16.81 7.78 9.89
N GLN A 188 -17.01 6.85 8.95
CA GLN A 188 -17.84 7.01 7.75
C GLN A 188 -18.97 5.98 7.74
N PRO A 189 -20.09 6.23 7.03
CA PRO A 189 -21.08 5.19 6.75
C PRO A 189 -20.45 3.99 6.02
N GLU A 190 -20.94 2.80 6.34
CA GLU A 190 -20.43 1.53 5.78
C GLU A 190 -20.62 1.43 4.26
N ASP A 191 -21.71 1.99 3.75
CA ASP A 191 -22.03 2.06 2.31
C ASP A 191 -21.41 3.29 1.62
N SER A 192 -20.57 4.07 2.31
CA SER A 192 -19.97 5.26 1.70
C SER A 192 -19.04 4.87 0.52
N PRO A 193 -18.93 5.73 -0.51
CA PRO A 193 -18.00 5.49 -1.62
C PRO A 193 -16.54 5.36 -1.16
N VAL A 194 -16.17 6.04 -0.07
CA VAL A 194 -14.83 5.96 0.54
C VAL A 194 -14.60 4.56 1.11
N VAL A 195 -15.52 4.04 1.93
CA VAL A 195 -15.40 2.69 2.49
C VAL A 195 -15.39 1.64 1.38
N THR A 196 -16.27 1.77 0.39
CA THR A 196 -16.33 0.83 -0.76
C THR A 196 -15.00 0.81 -1.53
N ALA A 197 -14.43 1.96 -1.86
CA ALA A 197 -13.17 2.03 -2.58
C ALA A 197 -11.99 1.47 -1.76
N LEU A 198 -11.93 1.79 -0.47
CA LEU A 198 -10.86 1.29 0.41
C LEU A 198 -11.01 -0.20 0.71
N TYR A 199 -12.24 -0.71 0.80
CA TYR A 199 -12.52 -2.13 0.93
C TYR A 199 -11.88 -2.90 -0.23
N ASP A 200 -12.12 -2.44 -1.46
CA ASP A 200 -11.60 -3.09 -2.66
C ASP A 200 -10.09 -3.01 -2.74
N LYS A 201 -9.51 -1.85 -2.42
CA LYS A 201 -8.05 -1.67 -2.44
C LYS A 201 -7.33 -2.53 -1.42
N LEU A 202 -7.86 -2.64 -0.20
CA LEU A 202 -7.26 -3.45 0.84
C LEU A 202 -7.44 -4.94 0.59
N TYR A 203 -8.55 -5.38 0.00
CA TYR A 203 -8.66 -6.77 -0.42
C TYR A 203 -7.61 -7.11 -1.49
N GLU A 204 -7.64 -6.40 -2.61
CA GLU A 204 -6.80 -6.66 -3.79
C GLU A 204 -5.29 -6.58 -3.49
N ASN A 205 -4.85 -5.72 -2.56
CA ASN A 205 -3.43 -5.41 -2.38
C ASN A 205 -2.88 -5.80 -1.00
N PHE A 206 -3.67 -6.52 -0.20
CA PHE A 206 -3.26 -6.98 1.12
C PHE A 206 -3.91 -8.31 1.51
N VAL A 207 -5.24 -8.40 1.57
CA VAL A 207 -5.92 -9.63 2.06
C VAL A 207 -5.84 -10.78 1.06
N GLU A 208 -6.00 -10.51 -0.24
CA GLU A 208 -5.98 -11.56 -1.28
C GLU A 208 -4.63 -12.31 -1.35
N GLU A 209 -3.51 -11.64 -1.05
CA GLU A 209 -2.20 -12.30 -0.97
C GLU A 209 -2.16 -13.34 0.16
N ILE A 210 -2.78 -13.02 1.30
CA ILE A 210 -2.85 -13.91 2.46
C ILE A 210 -3.78 -15.09 2.15
N ASP A 211 -4.96 -14.82 1.57
CA ASP A 211 -5.88 -15.86 1.08
C ASP A 211 -5.18 -16.85 0.15
N ALA A 212 -4.44 -16.33 -0.83
CA ALA A 212 -3.76 -17.14 -1.84
C ALA A 212 -2.66 -18.01 -1.22
N ILE A 213 -1.78 -17.43 -0.40
CA ILE A 213 -0.65 -18.14 0.23
C ILE A 213 -1.18 -19.26 1.13
N ASP A 214 -2.20 -18.97 1.93
CA ASP A 214 -2.73 -19.90 2.92
C ASP A 214 -3.47 -21.08 2.26
N ASN A 215 -4.16 -20.83 1.14
CA ASN A 215 -4.75 -21.88 0.31
C ASN A 215 -3.74 -22.60 -0.63
N GLY A 216 -2.45 -22.30 -0.54
CA GLY A 216 -1.41 -22.91 -1.36
C GLY A 216 -1.50 -22.55 -2.85
N ILE A 217 -2.07 -21.40 -3.18
CA ILE A 217 -2.24 -20.91 -4.55
C ILE A 217 -0.94 -20.23 -5.00
N ALA A 218 -0.34 -20.74 -6.08
CA ALA A 218 0.85 -20.15 -6.67
C ALA A 218 0.54 -18.79 -7.31
N GLN A 219 1.50 -17.85 -7.23
CA GLN A 219 1.36 -16.52 -7.85
C GLN A 219 1.32 -16.57 -9.39
N THR A 220 1.84 -17.63 -9.99
CA THR A 220 1.95 -17.86 -11.44
C THR A 220 1.96 -19.37 -11.70
N ASP A 221 1.45 -19.79 -12.86
CA ASP A 221 1.40 -21.21 -13.26
C ASP A 221 2.78 -21.81 -13.61
N GLY A 222 3.79 -20.96 -13.83
CA GLY A 222 5.16 -21.36 -14.17
C GLY A 222 6.20 -21.00 -13.11
N GLU A 223 7.42 -21.51 -13.27
CA GLU A 223 8.52 -21.24 -12.35
C GLU A 223 8.88 -19.74 -12.30
N PRO A 224 8.84 -19.11 -11.12
CA PRO A 224 9.21 -17.71 -10.98
C PRO A 224 10.71 -17.52 -11.22
N ARG A 225 11.09 -16.37 -11.79
CA ARG A 225 12.52 -16.06 -12.05
C ARG A 225 13.37 -15.94 -10.77
N TYR A 226 12.72 -15.66 -9.64
CA TYR A 226 13.33 -15.57 -8.32
C TYR A 226 12.26 -15.82 -7.24
N ALA A 227 12.67 -16.24 -6.05
CA ALA A 227 11.78 -16.48 -4.92
C ALA A 227 11.56 -15.22 -4.06
N LEU A 228 10.33 -14.99 -3.62
CA LEU A 228 9.97 -13.98 -2.62
C LEU A 228 9.89 -14.64 -1.24
N THR A 229 10.91 -14.42 -0.40
CA THR A 229 11.06 -15.08 0.92
C THR A 229 10.77 -14.17 2.11
N THR A 230 10.33 -12.94 1.85
CA THR A 230 10.13 -11.90 2.88
C THR A 230 8.74 -11.27 2.85
N ASN A 231 7.77 -11.92 2.21
CA ASN A 231 6.36 -11.52 2.26
C ASN A 231 5.81 -11.58 3.71
N LEU A 232 4.62 -11.01 3.93
CA LEU A 232 4.05 -10.91 5.27
C LEU A 232 3.86 -12.30 5.91
N SER A 233 3.37 -13.28 5.15
CA SER A 233 3.21 -14.65 5.63
C SER A 233 4.52 -15.32 6.03
N SER A 234 5.60 -15.07 5.30
CA SER A 234 6.94 -15.55 5.65
C SER A 234 7.46 -14.90 6.93
N ARG A 235 7.23 -13.57 7.09
CA ARG A 235 7.62 -12.84 8.30
C ARG A 235 6.84 -13.30 9.53
N VAL A 236 5.55 -13.63 9.39
CA VAL A 236 4.75 -14.28 10.43
C VAL A 236 5.31 -15.67 10.74
N GLY A 237 5.60 -16.46 9.71
CA GLY A 237 6.23 -17.78 9.85
C GLY A 237 7.51 -17.74 10.69
N HIS A 238 8.37 -16.74 10.51
CA HIS A 238 9.59 -16.54 11.29
C HIS A 238 9.37 -16.22 12.79
N LEU A 239 8.14 -15.93 13.21
CA LEU A 239 7.79 -15.73 14.61
C LEU A 239 7.40 -17.03 15.31
N ASN A 240 7.15 -18.10 14.58
CA ASN A 240 6.93 -19.42 15.18
C ASN A 240 8.20 -19.88 15.93
N PRO A 241 8.05 -20.61 17.05
CA PRO A 241 9.19 -21.19 17.74
C PRO A 241 9.90 -22.19 16.82
N ARG A 242 11.21 -22.37 17.03
CA ARG A 242 11.96 -23.33 16.22
C ARG A 242 11.57 -24.75 16.64
N TRP A 243 11.50 -25.65 15.67
CA TRP A 243 11.14 -27.05 15.91
C TRP A 243 12.06 -27.75 16.93
N ASN A 244 13.29 -27.26 17.10
CA ASN A 244 14.31 -27.80 17.99
C ASN A 244 14.53 -26.98 19.27
N ASP A 245 13.72 -25.97 19.54
CA ASP A 245 13.75 -25.28 20.84
C ASP A 245 12.99 -26.14 21.87
N PRO A 246 13.58 -26.45 23.04
CA PRO A 246 12.93 -27.26 24.06
C PRO A 246 11.75 -26.55 24.74
N ASP A 247 11.75 -25.21 24.70
CA ASP A 247 10.72 -24.34 25.28
C ASP A 247 10.01 -23.56 24.17
N GLN A 248 9.00 -24.16 23.55
CA GLN A 248 8.22 -23.54 22.48
C GLN A 248 7.07 -22.70 23.03
N ASP A 249 7.32 -21.43 23.36
CA ASP A 249 6.24 -20.47 23.66
C ASP A 249 5.58 -19.98 22.37
N THR A 250 4.51 -20.66 21.96
CA THR A 250 3.72 -20.31 20.78
C THR A 250 2.82 -19.08 21.03
N GLU A 251 2.50 -18.75 22.28
CA GLU A 251 1.58 -17.66 22.62
C GLU A 251 2.23 -16.29 22.46
N ALA A 252 3.47 -16.14 22.94
CA ALA A 252 4.23 -14.90 22.74
C ALA A 252 4.50 -14.63 21.26
N GLY A 253 4.83 -15.67 20.49
CA GLY A 253 5.02 -15.58 19.04
C GLY A 253 3.75 -15.14 18.32
N PHE A 254 2.60 -15.72 18.68
CA PHE A 254 1.31 -15.37 18.07
C PHE A 254 0.88 -13.94 18.35
N LYS A 255 1.08 -13.44 19.58
CA LYS A 255 0.81 -12.03 19.90
C LYS A 255 1.64 -11.08 19.03
N ARG A 256 2.92 -11.38 18.85
CA ARG A 256 3.80 -10.62 17.94
C ARG A 256 3.36 -10.72 16.49
N ALA A 257 2.84 -11.88 16.06
CA ALA A 257 2.29 -12.04 14.71
C ALA A 257 1.06 -11.16 14.50
N MET A 258 0.12 -11.14 15.45
CA MET A 258 -1.05 -10.26 15.42
C MET A 258 -0.65 -8.77 15.36
N GLU A 259 0.33 -8.36 16.17
CA GLU A 259 0.87 -6.98 16.13
C GLU A 259 1.49 -6.65 14.77
N LEU A 260 2.28 -7.56 14.22
CA LEU A 260 2.93 -7.41 12.92
C LEU A 260 1.89 -7.22 11.80
N VAL A 261 0.99 -8.18 11.62
CA VAL A 261 -0.02 -8.13 10.54
C VAL A 261 -0.97 -6.95 10.72
N GLY A 262 -1.33 -6.65 11.97
CA GLY A 262 -2.22 -5.55 12.30
C GLY A 262 -1.61 -4.18 12.02
N SER A 263 -0.34 -3.98 12.39
CA SER A 263 0.38 -2.74 12.05
C SER A 263 0.46 -2.53 10.53
N GLU A 264 0.71 -3.59 9.77
CA GLU A 264 0.78 -3.48 8.31
C GLU A 264 -0.59 -3.18 7.70
N PHE A 265 -1.66 -3.79 8.20
CA PHE A 265 -3.03 -3.46 7.78
C PHE A 265 -3.36 -1.97 8.01
N MET A 266 -3.03 -1.44 9.20
CA MET A 266 -3.28 -0.05 9.56
C MET A 266 -2.46 0.92 8.70
N ASP A 267 -1.19 0.61 8.43
CA ASP A 267 -0.33 1.42 7.56
C ASP A 267 -0.85 1.43 6.11
N ARG A 268 -1.33 0.29 5.60
CA ARG A 268 -1.95 0.22 4.26
C ARG A 268 -3.24 1.04 4.20
N LEU A 269 -4.10 0.94 5.21
CA LEU A 269 -5.32 1.74 5.29
C LEU A 269 -5.00 3.24 5.33
N ASP A 270 -4.04 3.66 6.16
CA ASP A 270 -3.63 5.06 6.25
C ASP A 270 -3.11 5.59 4.91
N TYR A 271 -2.25 4.81 4.23
CA TYR A 271 -1.77 5.16 2.90
C TYR A 271 -2.92 5.30 1.89
N TYR A 272 -3.81 4.30 1.81
CA TYR A 272 -4.88 4.34 0.82
C TYR A 272 -5.86 5.49 1.08
N HIS A 273 -6.17 5.76 2.34
CA HIS A 273 -7.09 6.83 2.72
C HIS A 273 -6.47 8.23 2.57
N ARG A 274 -5.23 8.43 3.03
CA ARG A 274 -4.62 9.78 3.13
C ARG A 274 -3.76 10.17 1.94
N ALA A 275 -3.26 9.22 1.17
CA ALA A 275 -2.37 9.48 0.05
C ALA A 275 -2.96 9.02 -1.29
N TRP A 276 -3.38 7.77 -1.41
CA TRP A 276 -3.87 7.23 -2.68
C TRP A 276 -5.23 7.83 -3.07
N LEU A 277 -6.24 7.82 -2.20
CA LEU A 277 -7.58 8.26 -2.55
C LEU A 277 -7.63 9.75 -2.95
N PRO A 278 -7.01 10.69 -2.21
CA PRO A 278 -7.00 12.10 -2.60
C PRO A 278 -6.24 12.37 -3.91
N ALA A 279 -5.30 11.51 -4.29
CA ALA A 279 -4.55 11.65 -5.53
C ALA A 279 -5.46 11.55 -6.76
N ARG A 280 -6.57 10.81 -6.68
CA ARG A 280 -7.50 10.62 -7.80
C ARG A 280 -8.00 11.95 -8.37
N VAL A 281 -8.39 12.88 -7.50
CA VAL A 281 -8.87 14.22 -7.91
C VAL A 281 -7.78 14.99 -8.64
N LEU A 282 -6.53 14.91 -8.16
CA LEU A 282 -5.41 15.59 -8.81
C LEU A 282 -5.11 15.02 -10.20
N VAL A 283 -5.23 13.70 -10.36
CA VAL A 283 -5.01 13.02 -11.65
C VAL A 283 -6.15 13.35 -12.62
N GLU A 284 -7.39 13.32 -12.16
CA GLU A 284 -8.55 13.69 -12.98
C GLU A 284 -8.48 15.15 -13.45
N ASP A 285 -8.14 16.07 -12.55
CA ASP A 285 -7.93 17.48 -12.88
C ASP A 285 -6.79 17.66 -13.91
N ALA A 286 -5.68 16.95 -13.74
CA ALA A 286 -4.56 16.98 -14.69
C ALA A 286 -4.98 16.45 -16.07
N ILE A 287 -5.79 15.38 -16.12
CA ILE A 287 -6.34 14.85 -17.36
C ILE A 287 -7.24 15.90 -18.04
N ARG A 288 -8.12 16.57 -17.30
CA ARG A 288 -9.00 17.60 -17.88
C ARG A 288 -8.23 18.79 -18.44
N ARG A 289 -7.11 19.17 -17.80
CA ARG A 289 -6.25 20.31 -18.22
C ARG A 289 -5.11 19.94 -19.16
N ARG A 290 -5.01 18.69 -19.63
CA ARG A 290 -3.90 18.22 -20.47
C ARG A 290 -3.64 19.06 -21.72
N PHE A 291 -4.69 19.66 -22.30
CA PHE A 291 -4.56 20.56 -23.46
C PHE A 291 -3.97 21.94 -23.13
N GLU A 292 -3.97 22.34 -21.85
CA GLU A 292 -3.27 23.53 -21.38
C GLU A 292 -1.76 23.28 -21.24
N VAL A 293 -1.35 22.01 -21.06
CA VAL A 293 0.05 21.60 -20.98
C VAL A 293 0.66 21.56 -22.38
N ASP A 294 -0.01 20.84 -23.29
CA ASP A 294 0.40 20.74 -24.68
C ASP A 294 -0.80 20.45 -25.60
N ALA A 295 -0.81 21.05 -26.80
CA ALA A 295 -1.93 20.93 -27.74
C ALA A 295 -2.19 19.48 -28.20
N SER A 296 -1.18 18.59 -28.11
CA SER A 296 -1.35 17.16 -28.39
C SER A 296 -2.33 16.47 -27.46
N GLY A 297 -2.51 16.96 -26.22
CA GLY A 297 -3.39 16.37 -25.22
C GLY A 297 -2.96 14.98 -24.73
N VAL A 298 -1.72 14.55 -24.98
CA VAL A 298 -1.17 13.25 -24.53
C VAL A 298 -0.23 13.39 -23.32
N MET A 299 -0.08 14.60 -22.79
CA MET A 299 0.82 14.93 -21.69
C MET A 299 0.03 15.44 -20.49
N LEU A 300 0.31 14.91 -19.30
CA LEU A 300 -0.24 15.40 -18.04
C LEU A 300 0.80 16.22 -17.28
N GLU A 301 0.33 17.20 -16.52
CA GLU A 301 1.13 17.87 -15.51
C GLU A 301 0.49 17.70 -14.14
N LEU A 302 1.25 17.12 -13.20
CA LEU A 302 0.83 17.02 -11.81
C LEU A 302 1.46 18.16 -11.00
N PRO A 303 0.71 18.75 -10.05
CA PRO A 303 1.18 19.92 -9.31
C PRO A 303 2.36 19.61 -8.37
N GLN A 304 2.57 18.33 -8.02
CA GLN A 304 3.59 17.91 -7.07
C GLN A 304 4.03 16.46 -7.30
N GLY A 305 5.32 16.21 -7.07
CA GLY A 305 5.91 14.88 -7.06
C GLY A 305 5.46 14.03 -5.87
N GLY A 306 5.53 12.71 -6.05
CA GLY A 306 5.07 11.74 -5.04
C GLY A 306 3.57 11.45 -5.06
N CYS A 307 2.80 12.08 -5.97
CA CYS A 307 1.42 11.72 -6.23
C CYS A 307 1.34 10.28 -6.80
N PRO A 308 0.57 9.35 -6.19
CA PRO A 308 0.40 7.98 -6.69
C PRO A 308 -0.55 7.95 -7.90
N TRP A 309 -0.08 8.45 -9.06
CA TRP A 309 -0.94 8.72 -10.21
C TRP A 309 -1.24 7.52 -11.11
N LYS A 310 -0.34 6.51 -11.16
CA LYS A 310 -0.36 5.46 -12.18
C LYS A 310 -1.69 4.71 -12.26
N GLU A 311 -2.13 4.17 -11.13
CA GLU A 311 -3.35 3.38 -11.08
C GLU A 311 -4.58 4.21 -11.42
N HIS A 312 -4.71 5.41 -10.83
CA HIS A 312 -5.79 6.34 -11.15
C HIS A 312 -5.82 6.72 -12.62
N LEU A 313 -4.65 6.92 -13.24
CA LEU A 313 -4.56 7.22 -14.67
C LEU A 313 -5.17 6.08 -15.51
N PHE A 314 -4.82 4.82 -15.25
CA PHE A 314 -5.38 3.69 -16.00
C PHE A 314 -6.88 3.52 -15.80
N SER A 315 -7.39 3.76 -14.59
CA SER A 315 -8.84 3.70 -14.33
C SER A 315 -9.56 4.86 -15.02
N LEU A 316 -9.07 6.09 -14.87
CA LEU A 316 -9.66 7.28 -15.46
C LEU A 316 -9.61 7.30 -16.98
N GLU A 317 -8.57 6.73 -17.61
CA GLU A 317 -8.54 6.57 -19.07
C GLU A 317 -9.74 5.77 -19.60
N LYS A 318 -10.13 4.72 -18.88
CA LYS A 318 -11.30 3.89 -19.23
C LYS A 318 -12.60 4.60 -18.89
N GLU A 319 -12.70 5.14 -17.67
CA GLU A 319 -13.92 5.79 -17.18
C GLU A 319 -14.29 7.06 -17.95
N LEU A 320 -13.29 7.81 -18.43
CA LEU A 320 -13.47 9.02 -19.24
C LEU A 320 -13.44 8.75 -20.74
N GLU A 321 -13.38 7.48 -21.15
CA GLU A 321 -13.38 7.03 -22.56
C GLU A 321 -12.35 7.76 -23.43
N LEU A 322 -11.12 7.91 -22.92
CA LEU A 322 -10.07 8.62 -23.66
C LEU A 322 -9.60 7.80 -24.86
N HIS A 323 -9.92 8.28 -26.07
CA HIS A 323 -9.52 7.63 -27.32
C HIS A 323 -8.01 7.70 -27.61
N ASN A 324 -7.35 8.75 -27.13
CA ASN A 324 -5.90 8.93 -27.27
C ASN A 324 -5.23 8.58 -25.95
N PRO A 325 -4.33 7.58 -25.91
CA PRO A 325 -3.67 7.19 -24.68
C PRO A 325 -2.72 8.30 -24.20
N LEU A 326 -2.68 8.49 -22.87
CA LEU A 326 -1.73 9.42 -22.25
C LEU A 326 -0.34 8.79 -22.29
N LEU A 327 0.66 9.58 -22.67
CA LEU A 327 2.02 9.08 -22.95
C LEU A 327 3.02 9.55 -21.91
N LEU A 328 2.91 10.79 -21.45
CA LEU A 328 3.92 11.46 -20.63
C LEU A 328 3.29 12.18 -19.44
N VAL A 329 3.99 12.20 -18.31
CA VAL A 329 3.60 12.89 -17.08
C VAL A 329 4.76 13.77 -16.60
N LEU A 330 4.47 15.06 -16.42
CA LEU A 330 5.39 16.05 -15.86
C LEU A 330 5.04 16.34 -14.40
N PHE A 331 6.05 16.49 -13.55
CA PHE A 331 5.86 16.92 -12.16
C PHE A 331 7.14 17.49 -11.55
N PRO A 332 7.05 18.44 -10.59
CA PRO A 332 8.20 18.88 -9.83
C PRO A 332 8.56 17.84 -8.75
N ASP A 333 9.85 17.60 -8.53
CA ASP A 333 10.31 16.83 -7.39
C ASP A 333 10.52 17.70 -6.14
N ARG A 334 10.94 17.08 -5.03
CA ARG A 334 11.12 17.78 -3.75
C ARG A 334 12.23 18.84 -3.76
N SER A 335 13.13 18.80 -4.75
CA SER A 335 14.20 19.78 -4.94
C SER A 335 13.80 20.95 -5.83
N GLY A 336 12.57 20.94 -6.38
CA GLY A 336 12.08 21.93 -7.35
C GLY A 336 12.54 21.67 -8.78
N GLN A 337 13.32 20.61 -9.02
CA GLN A 337 13.60 20.13 -10.38
C GLN A 337 12.37 19.46 -10.96
N TRP A 338 12.28 19.43 -12.28
CA TRP A 338 11.17 18.81 -12.98
C TRP A 338 11.53 17.42 -13.51
N ARG A 339 10.55 16.53 -13.42
CA ARG A 339 10.60 15.17 -13.92
C ARG A 339 9.65 15.02 -15.09
N LEU A 340 10.09 14.24 -16.07
CA LEU A 340 9.31 13.78 -17.20
C LEU A 340 9.31 12.25 -17.15
N GLN A 341 8.15 11.64 -16.95
CA GLN A 341 8.01 10.19 -16.82
C GLN A 341 7.08 9.65 -17.91
N SER A 342 7.46 8.56 -18.56
CA SER A 342 6.56 7.84 -19.47
C SER A 342 5.50 7.09 -18.69
N VAL A 343 4.28 7.09 -19.22
CA VAL A 343 3.21 6.19 -18.78
C VAL A 343 3.60 4.76 -19.20
N PRO A 344 3.51 3.76 -18.30
CA PRO A 344 3.79 2.37 -18.67
C PRO A 344 2.66 1.80 -19.56
N VAL A 345 2.92 0.72 -20.29
CA VAL A 345 1.89 0.06 -21.12
C VAL A 345 0.77 -0.58 -20.29
N GLY A 346 1.06 -0.91 -19.03
CA GLY A 346 0.08 -1.41 -18.07
C GLY A 346 0.47 -1.12 -16.62
N PRO A 347 -0.46 -1.27 -15.65
CA PRO A 347 -0.25 -0.87 -14.25
C PRO A 347 0.97 -1.50 -13.57
N ARG A 348 1.33 -2.73 -13.98
CA ARG A 348 2.46 -3.51 -13.44
C ARG A 348 3.62 -3.67 -14.43
N SER A 349 3.56 -2.99 -15.58
CA SER A 349 4.59 -3.13 -16.63
C SER A 349 5.77 -2.17 -16.40
N PHE A 350 6.96 -2.63 -16.73
CA PHE A 350 8.17 -1.80 -16.83
C PHE A 350 8.34 -1.20 -18.23
N GLU A 351 7.59 -1.69 -19.22
CA GLU A 351 7.60 -1.17 -20.58
C GLU A 351 6.83 0.15 -20.64
N SER A 352 7.44 1.14 -21.30
CA SER A 352 6.93 2.50 -21.43
C SER A 352 6.13 2.64 -22.72
N ARG A 353 4.98 3.33 -22.69
CA ARG A 353 4.21 3.70 -23.90
C ARG A 353 5.04 4.57 -24.84
N LEU A 354 5.81 5.50 -24.27
CA LEU A 354 6.69 6.41 -25.00
C LEU A 354 8.01 6.60 -24.22
N PRO A 355 8.96 5.65 -24.32
CA PRO A 355 10.25 5.82 -23.67
C PRO A 355 10.99 7.01 -24.27
N LEU A 356 11.75 7.73 -23.44
CA LEU A 356 12.59 8.84 -23.88
C LEU A 356 13.61 8.37 -24.93
N PRO A 357 14.04 9.26 -25.85
CA PRO A 357 14.88 8.91 -27.01
C PRO A 357 16.12 8.12 -26.60
N GLU A 358 16.41 7.06 -27.35
CA GLU A 358 17.52 6.15 -27.08
C GLU A 358 18.88 6.86 -26.93
N PRO A 359 19.23 7.87 -27.77
CA PRO A 359 20.47 8.61 -27.60
C PRO A 359 20.61 9.33 -26.25
N TRP A 360 19.50 9.68 -25.59
CA TRP A 360 19.55 10.44 -24.33
C TRP A 360 19.77 9.54 -23.11
N ARG A 361 19.48 8.24 -23.23
CA ARG A 361 19.39 7.32 -22.10
C ARG A 361 20.74 7.12 -21.43
N GLY A 362 20.78 7.25 -20.10
CA GLY A 362 22.01 7.14 -19.32
C GLY A 362 22.90 8.39 -19.35
N VAL A 363 22.57 9.40 -20.17
CA VAL A 363 23.29 10.67 -20.24
C VAL A 363 22.78 11.63 -19.15
N ARG A 364 23.67 12.49 -18.64
CA ARG A 364 23.40 13.36 -17.49
C ARG A 364 23.91 14.79 -17.71
N ASP A 365 23.33 15.70 -16.94
CA ASP A 365 23.80 17.06 -16.72
C ASP A 365 24.14 17.83 -18.02
N GLU A 366 25.32 18.44 -18.07
CA GLU A 366 25.75 19.28 -19.20
C GLU A 366 25.89 18.48 -20.50
N ALA A 367 26.37 17.22 -20.43
CA ALA A 367 26.46 16.35 -21.60
C ALA A 367 25.09 16.09 -22.22
N LEU A 368 24.06 15.92 -21.39
CA LEU A 368 22.68 15.77 -21.86
C LEU A 368 22.15 17.09 -22.43
N SER A 369 22.48 18.22 -21.80
CA SER A 369 22.07 19.56 -22.26
C SER A 369 22.71 19.96 -23.60
N GLN A 370 23.90 19.43 -23.90
CA GLN A 370 24.57 19.61 -25.19
C GLN A 370 23.99 18.67 -26.26
N LEU A 371 23.76 17.40 -25.89
CA LEU A 371 23.24 16.37 -26.78
C LEU A 371 21.82 16.69 -27.28
N THR A 372 20.92 16.97 -26.35
CA THR A 372 19.60 17.51 -26.65
C THR A 372 19.81 19.00 -26.59
N GLY A 373 19.79 19.85 -27.60
CA GLY A 373 20.01 21.31 -27.34
C GLY A 373 18.92 21.97 -26.46
N ILE A 374 18.83 21.62 -25.17
CA ILE A 374 17.85 21.97 -24.14
C ILE A 374 18.67 22.25 -22.87
N PRO A 375 18.71 23.48 -22.37
CA PRO A 375 19.49 23.81 -21.19
C PRO A 375 18.92 23.16 -19.93
N GLY A 376 19.79 22.90 -18.95
CA GLY A 376 19.39 22.50 -17.61
C GLY A 376 18.92 21.05 -17.48
N CYS A 377 19.23 20.17 -18.44
CA CYS A 377 18.96 18.75 -18.31
C CYS A 377 19.72 18.16 -17.11
N VAL A 378 19.10 17.21 -16.40
CA VAL A 378 19.66 16.58 -15.19
C VAL A 378 20.06 15.13 -15.50
N PHE A 379 19.14 14.34 -16.04
CA PHE A 379 19.42 12.96 -16.46
C PHE A 379 18.30 12.38 -17.31
N VAL A 380 18.58 11.27 -17.99
CA VAL A 380 17.58 10.30 -18.46
C VAL A 380 17.99 8.91 -17.98
N HIS A 381 17.05 8.14 -17.42
CA HIS A 381 17.31 6.76 -17.00
C HIS A 381 17.71 5.89 -18.20
N SER A 382 18.54 4.86 -17.98
CA SER A 382 19.06 3.98 -19.05
C SER A 382 17.97 3.28 -19.87
N SER A 383 16.83 2.97 -19.27
CA SER A 383 15.67 2.42 -19.99
C SER A 383 14.75 3.47 -20.63
N GLY A 384 14.98 4.76 -20.36
CA GLY A 384 14.18 5.86 -20.91
C GLY A 384 12.83 6.09 -20.23
N PHE A 385 12.49 5.39 -19.14
CA PHE A 385 11.18 5.55 -18.49
C PHE A 385 11.00 6.91 -17.78
N ILE A 386 12.09 7.57 -17.39
CA ILE A 386 12.06 8.86 -16.70
C ILE A 386 13.31 9.69 -17.04
N GLY A 387 13.12 11.00 -17.09
CA GLY A 387 14.18 11.99 -17.19
C GLY A 387 13.86 13.21 -16.34
N GLY A 388 14.77 14.17 -16.33
CA GLY A 388 14.57 15.40 -15.59
C GLY A 388 15.33 16.60 -16.11
N ASN A 389 14.77 17.77 -15.82
CA ASN A 389 15.32 19.07 -16.13
C ASN A 389 15.21 19.97 -14.89
N ARG A 390 16.02 21.02 -14.80
CA ARG A 390 15.95 22.01 -13.71
C ARG A 390 14.69 22.87 -13.79
N THR A 391 14.10 23.05 -14.98
CA THR A 391 12.91 23.90 -15.18
C THR A 391 11.74 23.11 -15.76
N ARG A 392 10.52 23.64 -15.55
CA ARG A 392 9.28 23.11 -16.12
C ARG A 392 9.34 23.14 -17.64
N GLU A 393 9.78 24.27 -18.19
CA GLU A 393 9.86 24.54 -19.62
C GLU A 393 10.85 23.58 -20.29
N GLY A 394 11.99 23.32 -19.64
CA GLY A 394 12.97 22.36 -20.15
C GLY A 394 12.44 20.92 -20.14
N ALA A 395 11.71 20.51 -19.10
CA ALA A 395 11.07 19.19 -19.06
C ALA A 395 9.95 19.06 -20.11
N LEU A 396 9.17 20.12 -20.35
CA LEU A 396 8.15 20.15 -21.40
C LEU A 396 8.77 20.10 -22.80
N GLU A 397 9.89 20.79 -23.02
CA GLU A 397 10.63 20.72 -24.28
C GLU A 397 11.20 19.31 -24.52
N MET A 398 11.73 18.66 -23.48
CA MET A 398 12.14 17.24 -23.56
C MET A 398 10.96 16.34 -23.98
N ALA A 399 9.77 16.59 -23.44
CA ALA A 399 8.56 15.83 -23.76
C ALA A 399 8.13 16.02 -25.22
N ARG A 400 8.13 17.27 -25.70
CA ARG A 400 7.82 17.61 -27.10
C ARG A 400 8.78 16.98 -28.09
N ARG A 401 10.09 17.05 -27.83
CA ARG A 401 11.11 16.41 -28.68
C ARG A 401 10.98 14.89 -28.67
N THR A 402 10.64 14.29 -27.53
CA THR A 402 10.35 12.86 -27.44
C THR A 402 9.17 12.48 -28.34
N LEU A 403 8.09 13.25 -28.30
CA LEU A 403 6.90 13.01 -29.12
C LEU A 403 7.20 13.19 -30.62
N ALA A 404 7.93 14.24 -31.00
CA ALA A 404 8.30 14.53 -32.38
C ALA A 404 9.19 13.44 -33.02
N LEU A 405 10.16 12.93 -32.25
CA LEU A 405 11.08 11.88 -32.74
C LEU A 405 10.39 10.54 -32.99
N GLN A 406 9.27 10.26 -32.32
CA GLN A 406 8.46 9.07 -32.64
C GLN A 406 7.62 9.23 -33.91
N GLY A 407 7.06 10.42 -34.17
CA GLY A 407 6.30 10.68 -35.39
C GLY A 407 7.12 10.56 -36.68
N GLY A 408 8.44 10.79 -36.61
CA GLY A 408 9.35 10.67 -37.75
C GLY A 408 9.84 9.26 -38.06
N GLY A 409 9.73 8.31 -37.12
CA GLY A 409 10.23 6.93 -37.30
C GLY A 409 9.27 5.98 -38.02
N ALA A 410 8.00 6.35 -38.17
CA ALA A 410 6.98 5.52 -38.82
C ALA A 410 6.95 5.64 -40.36
N GLN A 411 7.81 6.46 -40.97
CA GLN A 411 7.88 6.64 -42.43
C GLN A 411 9.17 6.10 -43.07
N SER A 412 10.00 5.37 -42.34
CA SER A 412 11.27 4.82 -42.85
C SER A 412 11.47 3.35 -42.52
N GLY A 413 10.44 2.53 -42.74
CA GLY A 413 10.49 1.07 -42.62
C GLY A 413 9.89 0.40 -43.85
#